data_AF-A0A2V7P1X7-F1
#
_entry.id   AF-A0A2V7P1X7-F1
#
_cell.length_a   1.000
_cell.length_b   1.000
_cell.length_c   1.000
_cell.angle_alpha   90.00
_cell.angle_beta   90.00
_cell.angle_gamma   90.00
#
_symmetry.space_group_name_H-M   'P 1'
#
loop_
_entity.id
_entity.type
_entity.pdbx_description
1 polymer ?
#
loop_
_entity_poly.entity_id
_entity_poly.type
_entity_poly.pdbx_seq_one_letter_code
_entity_poly.pdbx_strand_id
1 'polypeptide(L)'
;MTFKPAIWYPIAVVLSVINLVGAGFAAGQAEPGHATIHAALALAFGLWAQRLRQRPGGSELPAGLEALEALEAEVSKLRQELSETQERLDFAERVLAQGPEGRRVGPQREGPK
;
A
#
# COMPACT_ATOMS: atom_id res chain seq x y z
N MET A 1 -36.99 13.70 7.92
CA MET A 1 -35.87 14.62 7.53
C MET A 1 -35.33 14.17 6.19
N THR A 2 -35.32 15.02 5.16
CA THR A 2 -34.90 14.63 3.80
C THR A 2 -33.38 14.68 3.67
N PHE A 3 -32.73 13.54 3.49
CA PHE A 3 -31.29 13.45 3.26
C PHE A 3 -30.99 13.91 1.82
N LYS A 4 -30.49 15.15 1.65
CA LYS A 4 -30.16 15.74 0.34
C LYS A 4 -28.65 15.68 0.10
N PRO A 5 -28.14 14.80 -0.80
CA PRO A 5 -26.71 14.66 -1.07
C PRO A 5 -26.01 15.98 -1.45
N ALA A 6 -26.73 16.88 -2.14
CA ALA A 6 -26.24 18.21 -2.51
C ALA A 6 -25.84 19.09 -1.30
N ILE A 7 -26.43 18.85 -0.12
CA ILE A 7 -26.10 19.58 1.11
C ILE A 7 -25.01 18.84 1.90
N TRP A 8 -25.04 17.51 1.91
CA TRP A 8 -24.09 16.70 2.68
C TRP A 8 -22.72 16.55 2.02
N TYR A 9 -22.64 16.60 0.69
CA TYR A 9 -21.37 16.57 -0.04
C TYR A 9 -20.40 17.69 0.39
N PRO A 10 -20.77 18.99 0.33
CA PRO A 10 -19.85 20.04 0.74
C PRO A 10 -19.48 19.95 2.23
N ILE A 11 -20.41 19.52 3.09
CA ILE A 11 -20.14 19.31 4.52
C ILE A 11 -19.08 18.21 4.70
N ALA A 12 -19.22 17.08 4.03
CA ALA A 12 -18.26 15.98 4.11
C ALA A 12 -16.86 16.37 3.59
N VAL A 13 -16.79 17.16 2.50
CA VAL A 13 -15.51 17.69 1.99
C VAL A 13 -14.83 18.59 3.02
N VAL A 14 -15.57 19.54 3.60
CA VAL A 14 -15.03 20.46 4.61
C VAL A 14 -14.52 19.68 5.83
N LEU A 15 -15.29 18.71 6.33
CA LEU A 15 -14.87 17.87 7.45
C LEU A 15 -13.62 17.05 7.14
N SER A 16 -13.50 16.52 5.92
CA SER A 16 -12.31 15.79 5.49
C SER A 16 -11.07 16.70 5.50
N VAL A 17 -11.17 17.90 4.92
CA VAL A 17 -10.07 18.88 4.88
C VAL A 17 -9.63 19.32 6.27
N ILE A 18 -10.58 19.65 7.16
CA ILE A 18 -10.27 20.05 8.53
C ILE A 18 -9.52 18.94 9.28
N ASN A 19 -9.97 17.69 9.13
CA ASN A 19 -9.30 16.56 9.77
C ASN A 19 -7.91 16.30 9.17
N LEU A 20 -7.72 16.49 7.86
CA LEU A 20 -6.40 16.35 7.24
C LEU A 20 -5.40 17.39 7.78
N VAL A 21 -5.84 18.64 7.95
CA VAL A 21 -5.04 19.70 8.58
C VAL A 21 -4.72 19.36 10.04
N GLY A 22 -5.72 18.87 10.79
CA GLY A 22 -5.53 18.41 12.17
C GLY A 22 -4.51 17.28 12.28
N ALA A 23 -4.52 16.32 11.34
CA ALA A 23 -3.54 15.24 11.30
C ALA A 23 -2.11 15.75 11.09
N GLY A 24 -1.92 16.70 10.15
CA GLY A 24 -0.62 17.33 9.91
C GLY A 24 -0.11 18.10 11.13
N PHE A 25 -0.98 18.83 11.81
CA PHE A 25 -0.63 19.55 13.04
C PHE A 25 -0.24 18.61 14.18
N ALA A 26 -1.03 17.55 14.44
CA ALA A 26 -0.75 16.57 15.48
C ALA A 26 0.53 15.75 15.20
N ALA A 27 0.80 15.43 13.94
CA ALA A 27 2.04 14.79 13.52
C ALA A 27 3.26 15.70 13.79
N GLY A 28 3.13 17.02 13.54
CA GLY A 28 4.16 18.02 13.85
C GLY A 28 4.43 18.20 15.34
N GLN A 29 3.44 17.92 16.19
CA GLN A 29 3.58 17.94 17.66
C GLN A 29 4.04 16.60 18.26
N ALA A 30 4.39 15.61 17.42
CA ALA A 30 4.76 14.26 17.84
C ALA A 30 3.68 13.55 18.69
N GLU A 31 2.39 13.81 18.39
CA GLU A 31 1.25 13.13 19.01
C GLU A 31 0.64 12.10 18.03
N PRO A 32 1.24 10.90 17.91
CA PRO A 32 0.84 9.91 16.90
C PRO A 32 -0.61 9.44 17.06
N GLY A 33 -1.14 9.41 18.28
CA GLY A 33 -2.53 9.04 18.54
C GLY A 33 -3.53 10.00 17.90
N HIS A 34 -3.38 11.31 18.17
CA HIS A 34 -4.26 12.34 17.60
C HIS A 34 -4.12 12.43 16.08
N ALA A 35 -2.89 12.32 15.56
CA ALA A 35 -2.64 12.30 14.12
C ALA A 35 -3.37 11.14 13.43
N THR A 36 -3.34 9.95 14.04
CA THR A 36 -4.01 8.75 13.51
C THR A 36 -5.53 8.91 13.51
N ILE A 37 -6.11 9.46 14.59
CA ILE A 37 -7.56 9.71 14.69
C ILE A 37 -7.99 10.71 13.61
N HIS A 38 -7.29 11.83 13.47
CA HIS A 38 -7.57 12.83 12.45
C HIS A 38 -7.39 12.28 11.02
N ALA A 39 -6.35 11.49 10.76
CA ALA A 39 -6.15 10.85 9.46
C ALA A 39 -7.30 9.89 9.12
N ALA A 40 -7.71 9.05 10.07
CA ALA A 40 -8.82 8.12 9.89
C ALA A 40 -10.14 8.86 9.60
N LEU A 41 -10.42 9.94 10.34
CA LEU A 41 -11.60 10.78 10.10
C LEU A 41 -11.53 11.47 8.74
N ALA A 42 -10.37 11.98 8.34
CA ALA A 42 -10.18 12.62 7.04
C ALA A 42 -10.51 11.66 5.89
N LEU A 43 -10.02 10.41 5.98
CA LEU A 43 -10.30 9.36 5.01
C LEU A 43 -11.78 8.96 5.01
N ALA A 44 -12.38 8.77 6.18
CA ALA A 44 -13.80 8.41 6.30
C ALA A 44 -14.72 9.46 5.65
N PHE A 45 -14.49 10.75 5.94
CA PHE A 45 -15.27 11.84 5.34
C PHE A 45 -14.98 12.01 3.84
N GLY A 46 -13.74 11.79 3.39
CA GLY A 46 -13.37 11.83 1.98
C GLY A 46 -14.07 10.75 1.16
N LEU A 47 -14.07 9.52 1.66
CA LEU A 47 -14.78 8.38 1.04
C LEU A 47 -16.30 8.60 1.05
N TRP A 48 -16.84 9.17 2.14
CA TRP A 48 -18.26 9.51 2.19
C TRP A 48 -18.64 10.62 1.21
N ALA A 49 -17.80 11.65 1.04
CA ALA A 49 -17.98 12.68 0.03
C ALA A 49 -17.97 12.08 -1.39
N GLN A 50 -17.04 11.17 -1.68
CA GLN A 50 -16.98 10.45 -2.96
C GLN A 50 -18.28 9.65 -3.19
N ARG A 51 -18.75 8.93 -2.17
CA ARG A 51 -20.00 8.16 -2.23
C ARG A 51 -21.23 9.03 -2.46
N LEU A 52 -21.28 10.23 -1.86
CA LEU A 52 -22.37 11.20 -2.05
C LEU A 52 -22.35 11.83 -3.44
N ARG A 53 -21.15 12.06 -4.01
CA ARG A 53 -20.97 12.57 -5.38
C ARG A 53 -21.38 11.55 -6.43
N GLN A 54 -21.10 10.27 -6.19
CA GLN A 54 -21.38 9.15 -7.10
C GLN A 54 -22.87 8.84 -7.27
N ARG A 55 -23.78 9.44 -6.48
CA ARG A 55 -25.21 9.18 -6.61
C ARG A 55 -25.93 10.30 -7.37
N PRO A 56 -26.06 10.14 -8.70
CA PRO A 56 -27.40 10.07 -9.31
C PRO A 56 -27.47 9.04 -10.47
N GLY A 57 -28.13 7.90 -10.22
CA GLY A 57 -28.87 7.13 -11.23
C GLY A 57 -28.11 6.13 -12.13
N GLY A 58 -28.18 4.84 -11.79
CA GLY A 58 -28.17 3.72 -12.75
C GLY A 58 -26.80 3.06 -13.06
N SER A 59 -26.63 1.81 -12.59
CA SER A 59 -25.61 0.84 -13.03
C SER A 59 -24.16 0.98 -12.53
N GLU A 60 -23.93 1.24 -11.24
CA GLU A 60 -22.57 1.20 -10.64
C GLU A 60 -22.07 -0.20 -10.25
N LEU A 61 -22.96 -1.20 -10.19
CA LEU A 61 -22.60 -2.57 -9.81
C LEU A 61 -21.65 -3.24 -10.84
N PRO A 62 -21.91 -3.16 -12.16
CA PRO A 62 -21.01 -3.74 -13.17
C PRO A 62 -19.64 -3.04 -13.22
N ALA A 63 -19.62 -1.70 -13.21
CA ALA A 63 -18.37 -0.93 -13.28
C ALA A 63 -17.49 -1.10 -12.01
N GLY A 64 -18.12 -1.26 -10.84
CA GLY A 64 -17.41 -1.58 -9.61
C GLY A 64 -16.82 -2.99 -9.61
N LEU A 65 -17.49 -3.96 -10.23
CA LEU A 65 -16.98 -5.33 -10.41
C LEU A 65 -15.82 -5.37 -11.40
N GLU A 66 -15.92 -4.66 -12.54
CA GLU A 66 -14.81 -4.55 -13.51
C GLU A 66 -13.57 -3.88 -12.89
N ALA A 67 -13.77 -2.83 -12.07
CA ALA A 67 -12.67 -2.19 -11.35
C ALA A 67 -12.03 -3.11 -10.29
N LEU A 68 -12.85 -3.93 -9.61
CA LEU A 68 -12.37 -4.94 -8.67
C LEU A 68 -11.57 -6.05 -9.36
N GLU A 69 -12.06 -6.54 -10.50
CA GLU A 69 -11.40 -7.58 -11.30
C GLU A 69 -10.08 -7.09 -11.90
N ALA A 70 -10.04 -5.84 -12.38
CA ALA A 70 -8.80 -5.19 -12.80
C ALA A 70 -7.80 -5.06 -11.65
N LEU A 71 -8.26 -4.69 -10.45
CA LEU A 71 -7.42 -4.60 -9.26
C LEU A 71 -6.90 -5.98 -8.82
N GLU A 72 -7.72 -7.03 -8.89
CA GLU A 72 -7.30 -8.40 -8.60
C GLU A 72 -6.23 -8.90 -9.57
N ALA A 73 -6.36 -8.57 -10.85
CA ALA A 73 -5.34 -8.86 -11.86
C ALA A 73 -4.03 -8.12 -11.58
N GLU A 74 -4.09 -6.84 -11.23
CA GLU A 74 -2.89 -6.06 -10.84
C GLU A 74 -2.21 -6.61 -9.58
N VAL A 75 -2.99 -6.99 -8.56
CA VAL A 75 -2.46 -7.59 -7.33
C VAL A 75 -1.80 -8.94 -7.63
N SER A 76 -2.43 -9.77 -8.47
CA SER A 76 -1.87 -11.06 -8.88
C SER A 76 -0.56 -10.86 -9.65
N LYS A 77 -0.49 -9.86 -10.53
CA LYS A 77 0.73 -9.49 -11.25
C LYS A 77 1.83 -9.01 -10.30
N LEU A 78 1.51 -8.13 -9.34
CA LEU A 78 2.47 -7.66 -8.34
C LEU A 78 3.01 -8.80 -7.48
N ARG A 79 2.16 -9.75 -7.08
CA ARG A 79 2.60 -10.95 -6.35
C ARG A 79 3.58 -11.78 -7.17
N GLN A 80 3.33 -11.95 -8.47
CA GLN A 80 4.23 -12.65 -9.38
C GLN A 80 5.59 -11.94 -9.47
N GLU A 81 5.59 -10.63 -9.72
CA GLU A 81 6.82 -9.82 -9.81
C GLU A 81 7.62 -9.83 -8.50
N LEU A 82 6.93 -9.82 -7.35
CA LEU A 82 7.58 -9.94 -6.04
C LEU A 82 8.21 -11.33 -5.85
N SER A 83 7.53 -12.40 -6.25
CA SER A 83 8.08 -13.76 -6.19
C SER A 83 9.36 -13.88 -7.03
N GLU A 84 9.34 -13.37 -8.25
CA GLU A 84 10.53 -13.37 -9.13
C GLU A 84 11.68 -12.53 -8.55
N THR A 85 11.36 -11.39 -7.94
CA THR A 85 12.35 -10.55 -7.29
C THR A 85 12.98 -11.26 -6.09
N GLN A 86 12.18 -11.99 -5.30
CA GLN A 86 12.66 -12.79 -4.18
C GLN A 86 13.58 -13.93 -4.65
N GLU A 87 13.22 -14.65 -5.72
CA GLU A 87 14.08 -15.70 -6.29
C GLU A 87 15.43 -15.15 -6.77
N ARG A 88 15.43 -13.99 -7.42
CA ARG A 88 16.67 -13.33 -7.87
C ARG A 88 17.54 -12.88 -6.70
N LEU A 89 16.92 -12.37 -5.64
CA LEU A 89 17.64 -12.01 -4.41
C LEU A 89 18.24 -13.24 -3.73
N ASP A 90 17.48 -14.31 -3.62
CA ASP A 90 17.92 -15.58 -3.04
C ASP A 90 19.05 -16.23 -3.87
N PHE A 91 19.01 -16.08 -5.20
CA PHE A 91 20.12 -16.45 -6.07
C PHE A 91 21.36 -15.58 -5.84
N ALA A 92 21.20 -14.25 -5.77
CA ALA A 92 22.30 -13.34 -5.49
C ALA A 92 22.95 -13.63 -4.13
N GLU A 93 22.14 -13.91 -3.11
CA GLU A 93 22.61 -14.33 -1.79
C GLU A 93 23.41 -15.63 -1.88
N ARG A 94 22.91 -16.65 -2.58
CA ARG A 94 23.66 -17.90 -2.80
C ARG A 94 24.99 -17.68 -3.52
N VAL A 95 25.05 -16.80 -4.51
CA VAL A 95 26.30 -16.51 -5.25
C VAL A 95 27.29 -15.75 -4.36
N LEU A 96 26.82 -14.79 -3.57
CA LEU A 96 27.64 -14.05 -2.61
C LEU A 96 28.15 -14.96 -1.48
N ALA A 97 27.31 -15.87 -0.98
CA ALA A 97 27.68 -16.86 0.04
C ALA A 97 28.69 -17.90 -0.49
N GLN A 98 28.72 -18.16 -1.80
CA GLN A 98 29.73 -18.99 -2.47
C GLN A 98 31.05 -18.24 -2.79
N GLY A 99 31.28 -17.08 -2.17
CA GLY A 99 32.53 -16.31 -2.28
C GLY A 99 33.82 -17.12 -2.01
N PRO A 100 35.01 -16.55 -2.25
CA PRO A 100 36.26 -17.24 -2.64
C PRO A 100 36.89 -18.27 -1.67
N GLU A 101 36.24 -18.62 -0.57
CA GLU A 101 36.73 -19.55 0.47
C GLU A 101 36.94 -20.98 -0.06
N GLY A 102 36.26 -21.37 -1.14
CA GLY A 102 36.44 -22.70 -1.78
C GLY A 102 37.76 -22.89 -2.55
N ARG A 103 38.59 -21.84 -2.74
CA ARG A 103 39.84 -21.90 -3.53
C ARG A 103 41.13 -21.81 -2.69
N ARG A 104 41.07 -21.92 -1.36
CA ARG A 104 42.28 -21.99 -0.51
C ARG A 104 42.36 -23.22 0.39
N VAL A 105 42.22 -24.43 -0.15
CA VAL A 105 42.98 -25.59 0.35
C VAL A 105 43.28 -26.50 -0.84
N GLY A 106 44.40 -26.22 -1.53
CA GLY A 106 45.00 -27.19 -2.44
C GLY A 106 45.62 -28.34 -1.63
N PRO A 107 45.56 -29.59 -2.11
CA PRO A 107 46.08 -30.74 -1.36
C PRO A 107 47.60 -30.65 -1.29
N GLN A 108 48.16 -30.46 -0.09
CA GLN A 108 49.59 -30.69 0.14
C GLN A 108 49.84 -32.20 0.04
N ARG A 109 50.01 -32.67 -1.20
CA ARG A 109 50.67 -33.93 -1.49
C ARG A 109 52.17 -33.70 -1.30
N GLU A 110 52.65 -33.94 -0.08
CA GLU A 110 54.05 -34.28 0.12
C GLU A 110 54.11 -35.80 0.31
N GLY A 111 54.54 -36.48 -0.75
CA GLY A 111 54.88 -37.90 -0.73
C GLY A 111 56.19 -38.17 0.03
N PRO A 112 56.49 -39.44 0.33
CA PRO A 112 57.53 -39.83 1.27
C PRO A 112 58.92 -39.77 0.65
N LYS A 113 59.94 -39.38 1.42
CA LYS A 113 61.29 -39.97 1.44
C LYS A 113 62.05 -39.53 2.69
#